data_AF-A0A959ANT6-F1
#
_entry.id   AF-A0A959ANT6-F1
#
_cell.length_a   1.000
_cell.length_b   1.000
_cell.length_c   1.000
_cell.angle_alpha   90.00
_cell.angle_beta   90.00
_cell.angle_gamma   90.00
#
_symmetry.space_group_name_H-M   'P 1'
#
loop_
_entity.id
_entity.type
_entity.pdbx_description
1 polymer ?
#
loop_
_entity_poly.entity_id
_entity_poly.type
_entity_poly.pdbx_seq_one_letter_code
_entity_poly.pdbx_strand_id
1 'polypeptide(L)'
;MSIPKEPRQLMINLMYLVLTALLALNVSAEVMNAFFSLDKGMKTSGSIVDNNNNALLAGMSATAEAYPTDKNKELQAKAAEAQRIGDEFVKYIDGIRDRLFEIAKGPSENNPDIPRDIRNKDVTTNMFINENVGGEIEAKIKETRNKFLALTNNDPVVSKNLPLNIEDLPPNTEMKTWAEYKFKQMPVAACFPLLGKMQSDAKSSTSAIMNWAAEQMGKIDIKFDAFQPAVSAEKSYVIQGEKYSADIFLSAYSTSADNVSISVNGSSLPVKEGLAHYEVTGSGLGEKAYKVSINVKNPLNG
;
A
#
# COMPACT_ATOMS: atom_id res chain seq x y z
N MET A 1 53.91 -11.25 51.36
CA MET A 1 53.63 -12.50 50.62
C MET A 1 52.21 -12.91 50.94
N SER A 2 51.29 -12.80 49.98
CA SER A 2 49.92 -13.25 50.17
C SER A 2 49.92 -14.77 50.29
N ILE A 3 49.35 -15.27 51.38
CA ILE A 3 49.10 -16.69 51.61
C ILE A 3 48.38 -17.25 50.37
N PRO A 4 48.84 -18.38 49.78
CA PRO A 4 48.18 -18.98 48.62
C PRO A 4 46.70 -19.21 48.94
N LYS A 5 45.79 -18.63 48.14
CA LYS A 5 44.37 -18.95 48.28
C LYS A 5 44.22 -20.46 48.06
N GLU A 6 43.68 -21.17 49.04
CA GLU A 6 43.48 -22.61 48.91
C GLU A 6 42.71 -22.93 47.61
N PRO A 7 43.02 -24.04 46.92
CA PRO A 7 42.39 -24.41 45.65
C PRO A 7 40.86 -24.33 45.67
N ARG A 8 40.25 -24.62 46.83
CA ARG A 8 38.80 -24.45 47.07
C ARG A 8 38.33 -23.00 46.92
N GLN A 9 39.05 -22.04 47.50
CA GLN A 9 38.71 -20.62 47.38
C GLN A 9 38.87 -20.12 45.95
N LEU A 10 39.83 -20.67 45.20
CA LEU A 10 40.00 -20.37 43.78
C LEU A 10 38.80 -20.85 42.94
N MET A 11 38.32 -22.07 43.21
CA MET A 11 37.12 -22.63 42.56
C MET A 11 35.86 -21.83 42.93
N ILE A 12 35.71 -21.41 44.18
CA ILE A 12 34.58 -20.57 44.62
C ILE A 12 34.62 -19.21 43.92
N ASN A 13 35.79 -18.58 43.81
CA ASN A 13 35.91 -17.29 43.14
C ASN A 13 35.63 -17.40 41.63
N LEU A 14 36.09 -18.48 40.97
CA LEU A 14 35.76 -18.78 39.58
C LEU A 14 34.25 -19.00 39.41
N MET A 15 33.61 -19.73 40.31
CA MET A 15 32.17 -19.94 40.29
C MET A 15 31.42 -18.61 40.45
N TYR A 16 31.82 -17.75 41.38
CA TYR A 16 31.21 -16.43 41.56
C TYR A 16 31.38 -15.52 40.33
N LEU A 17 32.54 -15.54 39.69
CA LEU A 17 32.78 -14.78 38.44
C LEU A 17 31.91 -15.31 37.30
N VAL A 18 31.81 -16.63 37.14
CA VAL A 18 30.93 -17.25 36.13
C VAL A 18 29.47 -16.94 36.43
N LEU A 19 29.01 -17.04 37.67
CA LEU A 19 27.63 -16.76 38.05
C LEU A 19 27.28 -15.28 37.87
N THR A 20 28.19 -14.37 38.22
CA THR A 20 28.02 -12.92 38.01
C THR A 20 27.99 -12.59 36.51
N ALA A 21 28.86 -13.22 35.72
CA ALA A 21 28.84 -13.06 34.26
C ALA A 21 27.55 -13.62 33.62
N LEU A 22 27.06 -14.77 34.10
CA LEU A 22 25.78 -15.34 33.65
C LEU A 22 24.58 -14.46 34.02
N LEU A 23 24.59 -13.86 35.21
CA LEU A 23 23.55 -12.94 35.66
C LEU A 23 23.59 -11.62 34.86
N ALA A 24 24.79 -11.13 34.52
CA ALA A 24 25.00 -9.94 33.69
C ALA A 24 24.66 -10.16 32.21
N LEU A 25 24.77 -11.40 31.70
CA LEU A 25 24.37 -11.78 30.33
C LEU A 25 22.84 -11.90 30.18
N ASN A 26 22.09 -11.88 31.28
CA ASN A 26 20.64 -11.81 31.23
C ASN A 26 20.19 -10.37 30.98
N VAL A 27 19.26 -10.22 30.05
CA VAL A 27 18.66 -8.93 29.73
C VAL A 27 17.75 -8.47 30.87
N SER A 28 17.84 -7.19 31.23
CA SER A 28 17.12 -6.61 32.38
C SER A 28 15.59 -6.66 32.20
N ALA A 29 14.85 -6.60 33.30
CA ALA A 29 13.39 -6.60 33.26
C ALA A 29 12.81 -5.37 32.55
N GLU A 30 13.48 -4.23 32.68
CA GLU A 30 13.11 -2.96 32.03
C GLU A 30 13.20 -3.08 30.51
N VAL A 31 14.28 -3.69 30.00
CA VAL A 31 14.45 -3.93 28.56
C VAL A 31 13.37 -4.89 28.03
N MET A 32 13.04 -5.94 28.79
CA MET A 32 11.95 -6.86 28.42
C MET A 32 10.59 -6.15 28.32
N ASN A 33 10.27 -5.32 29.32
CA ASN A 33 9.03 -4.53 29.31
C ASN A 33 9.02 -3.51 28.16
N ALA A 34 10.17 -2.93 27.79
CA ALA A 34 10.28 -2.04 26.64
C ALA A 34 9.92 -2.76 25.32
N PHE A 35 10.30 -4.02 25.14
CA PHE A 35 9.90 -4.82 23.96
C PHE A 35 8.38 -4.98 23.84
N PHE A 36 7.69 -5.27 24.95
CA PHE A 36 6.22 -5.37 24.94
C PHE A 36 5.54 -4.00 24.74
N SER A 37 6.14 -2.92 25.24
CA SER A 37 5.68 -1.56 24.94
C SER A 37 5.78 -1.23 23.45
N LEU A 38 6.91 -1.60 22.82
CA LEU A 38 7.09 -1.46 21.36
C LEU A 38 6.07 -2.28 20.58
N ASP A 39 5.84 -3.54 20.97
CA ASP A 39 4.83 -4.39 20.34
C ASP A 39 3.42 -3.80 20.45
N LYS A 40 3.04 -3.28 21.62
CA LYS A 40 1.77 -2.57 21.82
C LYS A 40 1.65 -1.32 20.94
N GLY A 41 2.74 -0.55 20.82
CA GLY A 41 2.82 0.59 19.92
C GLY A 41 2.60 0.20 18.46
N MET A 42 3.25 -0.88 18.00
CA MET A 42 3.08 -1.42 16.65
C MET A 42 1.66 -1.92 16.39
N LYS A 43 1.03 -2.60 17.36
CA LYS A 43 -0.38 -3.02 17.24
C LYS A 43 -1.30 -1.80 17.07
N THR A 44 -1.09 -0.77 17.89
CA THR A 44 -1.89 0.47 17.83
C THR A 44 -1.71 1.17 16.48
N SER A 45 -0.46 1.32 16.01
CA SER A 45 -0.15 1.89 14.70
C SER A 45 -0.75 1.06 13.56
N GLY A 46 -0.68 -0.27 13.67
CA GLY A 46 -1.29 -1.20 12.72
C GLY A 46 -2.79 -1.01 12.60
N SER A 47 -3.52 -0.84 13.70
CA SER A 47 -4.96 -0.59 13.67
C SER A 47 -5.32 0.75 13.01
N ILE A 48 -4.48 1.77 13.16
CA ILE A 48 -4.66 3.06 12.46
C ILE A 48 -4.48 2.87 10.95
N VAL A 49 -3.45 2.12 10.55
CA VAL A 49 -3.21 1.79 9.14
C VAL A 49 -4.38 1.00 8.54
N ASP A 50 -4.92 0.01 9.28
CA ASP A 50 -6.08 -0.77 8.83
C ASP A 50 -7.30 0.13 8.59
N ASN A 51 -7.58 1.05 9.53
CA ASN A 51 -8.70 1.99 9.39
C ASN A 51 -8.52 2.90 8.17
N ASN A 52 -7.30 3.38 7.91
CA ASN A 52 -6.99 4.19 6.74
C ASN A 52 -7.14 3.39 5.44
N ASN A 53 -6.68 2.13 5.42
CA ASN A 53 -6.81 1.23 4.27
C ASN A 53 -8.28 0.94 3.95
N ASN A 54 -9.09 0.68 4.98
CA ASN A 54 -10.53 0.46 4.84
C ASN A 54 -11.24 1.72 4.29
N ALA A 55 -10.89 2.90 4.81
CA ALA A 55 -11.44 4.16 4.31
C ALA A 55 -11.04 4.43 2.85
N LEU A 56 -9.78 4.14 2.48
CA LEU A 56 -9.29 4.28 1.12
C LEU A 56 -10.01 3.33 0.15
N LEU A 57 -10.16 2.06 0.51
CA LEU A 57 -10.87 1.08 -0.31
C LEU A 57 -12.36 1.45 -0.48
N ALA A 58 -13.01 1.98 0.57
CA ALA A 58 -14.37 2.49 0.49
C ALA A 58 -14.48 3.68 -0.48
N GLY A 59 -13.54 4.64 -0.42
CA GLY A 59 -13.47 5.75 -1.35
C GLY A 59 -13.23 5.32 -2.80
N MET A 60 -12.36 4.33 -3.02
CA MET A 60 -12.13 3.72 -4.33
C MET A 60 -13.41 3.03 -4.85
N SER A 61 -14.15 2.33 -3.99
CA SER A 61 -15.39 1.67 -4.36
C SER A 61 -16.47 2.69 -4.77
N ALA A 62 -16.64 3.77 -4.00
CA ALA A 62 -17.52 4.87 -4.37
C ALA A 62 -17.12 5.53 -5.71
N THR A 63 -15.81 5.71 -5.94
CA THR A 63 -15.31 6.26 -7.22
C THR A 63 -15.58 5.31 -8.39
N ALA A 64 -15.42 4.00 -8.20
CA ALA A 64 -15.71 3.00 -9.22
C ALA A 64 -17.21 2.89 -9.53
N GLU A 65 -18.09 3.11 -8.54
CA GLU A 65 -19.54 3.17 -8.74
C GLU A 65 -19.97 4.45 -9.48
N ALA A 66 -19.42 5.60 -9.08
CA ALA A 66 -19.72 6.88 -9.74
C ALA A 66 -19.20 6.93 -11.18
N TYR A 67 -18.06 6.28 -11.45
CA TYR A 67 -17.42 6.22 -12.77
C TYR A 67 -17.09 4.77 -13.15
N PRO A 68 -18.09 3.99 -13.63
CA PRO A 68 -17.99 2.54 -13.83
C PRO A 68 -17.23 2.15 -15.10
N THR A 69 -15.96 2.51 -15.18
CA THR A 69 -15.04 2.07 -16.24
C THR A 69 -14.42 0.71 -15.88
N ASP A 70 -14.05 -0.09 -16.88
CA ASP A 70 -13.37 -1.37 -16.65
C ASP A 70 -12.04 -1.17 -15.89
N LYS A 71 -11.33 -0.08 -16.20
CA LYS A 71 -10.11 0.33 -15.50
C LYS A 71 -10.35 0.61 -14.01
N ASN A 72 -11.40 1.37 -13.66
CA ASN A 72 -11.72 1.66 -12.26
C ASN A 72 -12.15 0.41 -11.49
N LYS A 73 -12.91 -0.48 -12.12
CA LYS A 73 -13.28 -1.78 -11.54
C LYS A 73 -12.04 -2.66 -11.31
N GLU A 74 -11.13 -2.72 -12.28
CA GLU A 74 -9.88 -3.46 -12.15
C GLU A 74 -9.00 -2.92 -11.02
N LEU A 75 -8.83 -1.59 -10.93
CA LEU A 75 -8.03 -0.94 -9.89
C LEU A 75 -8.65 -1.13 -8.49
N GLN A 76 -9.97 -1.04 -8.37
CA GLN A 76 -10.69 -1.36 -7.14
C GLN A 76 -10.50 -2.82 -6.74
N ALA A 77 -10.60 -3.76 -7.69
CA ALA A 77 -10.38 -5.18 -7.44
C ALA A 77 -8.93 -5.46 -7.00
N LYS A 78 -7.94 -4.80 -7.62
CA LYS A 78 -6.53 -4.87 -7.21
C LYS A 78 -6.31 -4.36 -5.79
N ALA A 79 -6.95 -3.26 -5.40
CA ALA A 79 -6.88 -2.74 -4.04
C ALA A 79 -7.53 -3.69 -3.02
N ALA A 80 -8.70 -4.26 -3.34
CA ALA A 80 -9.35 -5.26 -2.49
C ALA A 80 -8.50 -6.53 -2.33
N GLU A 81 -7.88 -6.99 -3.42
CA GLU A 81 -6.98 -8.15 -3.38
C GLU A 81 -5.71 -7.87 -2.56
N ALA A 82 -5.17 -6.64 -2.63
CA ALA A 82 -4.08 -6.22 -1.76
C ALA A 82 -4.46 -6.29 -0.27
N GLN A 83 -5.67 -5.86 0.10
CA GLN A 83 -6.19 -6.00 1.47
C GLN A 83 -6.19 -7.48 1.89
N ARG A 84 -6.78 -8.33 1.05
CA ARG A 84 -6.89 -9.77 1.31
C ARG A 84 -5.54 -10.44 1.52
N ILE A 85 -4.56 -10.12 0.67
CA ILE A 85 -3.18 -10.64 0.77
C ILE A 85 -2.51 -10.17 2.06
N GLY A 86 -2.66 -8.89 2.41
CA GLY A 86 -2.13 -8.34 3.66
C GLY A 86 -2.73 -9.02 4.89
N ASP A 87 -4.04 -9.19 4.93
CA ASP A 87 -4.76 -9.83 6.04
C ASP A 87 -4.37 -11.30 6.20
N GLU A 88 -4.20 -12.03 5.09
CA GLU A 88 -3.72 -13.42 5.10
C GLU A 88 -2.32 -13.52 5.74
N PHE A 89 -1.42 -12.61 5.40
CA PHE A 89 -0.08 -12.57 5.97
C PHE A 89 -0.10 -12.21 7.46
N VAL A 90 -0.87 -11.19 7.85
CA VAL A 90 -1.00 -10.77 9.26
C VAL A 90 -1.53 -11.92 10.11
N LYS A 91 -2.56 -12.63 9.62
CA LYS A 91 -3.15 -13.80 10.29
C LYS A 91 -2.17 -14.97 10.42
N TYR A 92 -1.35 -15.20 9.39
CA TYR A 92 -0.29 -16.21 9.46
C TYR A 92 0.72 -15.87 10.58
N ILE A 93 1.16 -14.61 10.67
CA ILE A 93 2.06 -14.17 11.73
C ILE A 93 1.39 -14.23 13.11
N ASP A 94 0.10 -13.90 13.23
CA ASP A 94 -0.64 -14.07 14.50
C ASP A 94 -0.62 -15.52 14.97
N GLY A 95 -0.83 -16.50 14.08
CA GLY A 95 -0.72 -17.92 14.44
C GLY A 95 0.66 -18.32 14.95
N ILE A 96 1.73 -17.71 14.43
CA ILE A 96 3.10 -17.90 14.92
C ILE A 96 3.29 -17.27 16.31
N ARG A 97 2.72 -16.07 16.52
CA ARG A 97 2.75 -15.37 17.81
C ARG A 97 2.05 -16.20 18.89
N ASP A 98 0.88 -16.74 18.59
CA ASP A 98 0.11 -17.61 19.50
C ASP A 98 0.90 -18.88 19.82
N ARG A 99 1.48 -19.52 18.81
CA ARG A 99 2.33 -20.69 19.02
C ARG A 99 3.54 -20.39 19.91
N LEU A 100 4.22 -19.26 19.69
CA LEU A 100 5.34 -18.84 20.53
C LEU A 100 4.89 -18.56 21.97
N PHE A 101 3.73 -17.92 22.14
CA PHE A 101 3.14 -17.63 23.44
C PHE A 101 2.88 -18.91 24.26
N GLU A 102 2.30 -19.93 23.62
CA GLU A 102 2.04 -21.23 24.26
C GLU A 102 3.33 -21.97 24.63
N ILE A 103 4.31 -22.04 23.72
CA ILE A 103 5.61 -22.70 23.99
C ILE A 103 6.36 -21.95 25.12
N ALA A 104 6.15 -20.65 25.25
CA ALA A 104 6.68 -19.83 26.34
C ALA A 104 5.86 -19.90 27.65
N LYS A 105 5.11 -20.99 27.84
CA LYS A 105 4.35 -21.36 29.05
C LYS A 105 3.10 -20.52 29.32
N GLY A 106 2.52 -19.90 28.29
CA GLY A 106 1.25 -19.19 28.39
C GLY A 106 1.31 -17.99 29.34
N PRO A 107 0.16 -17.51 29.87
CA PRO A 107 0.06 -16.23 30.54
C PRO A 107 0.94 -16.11 31.80
N SER A 108 1.56 -14.95 31.95
CA SER A 108 2.28 -14.57 33.16
C SER A 108 1.31 -14.21 34.30
N GLU A 109 1.78 -14.30 35.54
CA GLU A 109 0.95 -13.98 36.72
C GLU A 109 0.54 -12.51 36.79
N ASN A 110 1.38 -11.61 36.25
CA ASN A 110 1.17 -10.15 36.35
C ASN A 110 0.47 -9.56 35.12
N ASN A 111 0.50 -10.25 33.98
CA ASN A 111 -0.13 -9.79 32.75
C ASN A 111 -0.51 -10.99 31.87
N PRO A 112 -1.81 -11.20 31.56
CA PRO A 112 -2.26 -12.33 30.76
C PRO A 112 -1.83 -12.26 29.30
N ASP A 113 -1.47 -11.07 28.78
CA ASP A 113 -1.04 -10.89 27.38
C ASP A 113 0.47 -11.12 27.18
N ILE A 114 1.21 -11.41 28.26
CA ILE A 114 2.65 -11.63 28.24
C ILE A 114 2.92 -13.07 28.66
N PRO A 115 3.75 -13.83 27.91
CA PRO A 115 4.04 -15.20 28.30
C PRO A 115 4.91 -15.25 29.56
N ARG A 116 4.94 -16.39 30.25
CA ARG A 116 5.73 -16.52 31.49
C ARG A 116 7.24 -16.57 31.23
N ASP A 117 7.68 -17.28 30.18
CA ASP A 117 9.11 -17.57 29.93
C ASP A 117 9.79 -16.58 28.98
N ILE A 118 9.62 -15.27 29.25
CA ILE A 118 10.00 -14.17 28.33
C ILE A 118 11.50 -14.06 28.02
N ARG A 119 12.36 -14.61 28.90
CA ARG A 119 13.82 -14.53 28.79
C ARG A 119 14.45 -15.73 28.07
N ASN A 120 13.67 -16.79 27.85
CA ASN A 120 14.18 -18.04 27.31
C ASN A 120 14.62 -17.88 25.86
N LYS A 121 15.89 -18.22 25.58
CA LYS A 121 16.51 -18.13 24.26
C LYS A 121 16.50 -19.46 23.51
N ASP A 122 16.31 -20.56 24.25
CA ASP A 122 16.28 -21.90 23.68
C ASP A 122 14.94 -22.16 23.00
N VAL A 123 13.85 -21.63 23.56
CA VAL A 123 12.50 -21.68 22.95
C VAL A 123 12.52 -21.10 21.54
N THR A 124 13.07 -19.90 21.38
CA THR A 124 13.12 -19.20 20.09
C THR A 124 14.10 -19.85 19.13
N THR A 125 15.28 -20.26 19.61
CA THR A 125 16.26 -20.97 18.78
C THR A 125 15.68 -22.28 18.27
N ASN A 126 15.00 -23.05 19.13
CA ASN A 126 14.41 -24.32 18.72
C ASN A 126 13.27 -24.12 17.71
N MET A 127 12.32 -23.23 18.01
CA MET A 127 11.17 -22.99 17.12
C MET A 127 11.57 -22.36 15.79
N PHE A 128 12.33 -21.27 15.80
CA PHE A 128 12.60 -20.51 14.57
C PHE A 128 13.75 -21.09 13.75
N ILE A 129 14.72 -21.75 14.39
CA ILE A 129 15.92 -22.27 13.69
C ILE A 129 15.82 -23.79 13.49
N ASN A 130 15.69 -24.58 14.57
CA ASN A 130 15.73 -26.04 14.47
C ASN A 130 14.47 -26.61 13.78
N GLU A 131 13.30 -26.10 14.13
CA GLU A 131 12.03 -26.43 13.48
C GLU A 131 11.77 -25.60 12.20
N ASN A 132 12.71 -24.72 11.84
CA ASN A 132 12.71 -23.94 10.61
C ASN A 132 11.52 -22.98 10.41
N VAL A 133 10.78 -22.62 11.46
CA VAL A 133 9.68 -21.63 11.35
C VAL A 133 10.18 -20.28 10.84
N GLY A 134 11.42 -19.88 11.16
CA GLY A 134 12.02 -18.66 10.65
C GLY A 134 12.22 -18.68 9.12
N GLY A 135 12.57 -19.83 8.56
CA GLY A 135 12.66 -20.01 7.10
C GLY A 135 11.30 -19.99 6.42
N GLU A 136 10.27 -20.52 7.07
CA GLU A 136 8.88 -20.43 6.59
C GLU A 136 8.38 -18.97 6.56
N ILE A 137 8.68 -18.20 7.62
CA ILE A 137 8.37 -16.76 7.65
C ILE A 137 9.09 -16.04 6.51
N GLU A 138 10.38 -16.33 6.29
CA GLU A 138 11.16 -15.72 5.21
C GLU A 138 10.53 -16.01 3.83
N ALA A 139 10.14 -17.26 3.59
CA ALA A 139 9.46 -17.65 2.37
C ALA A 139 8.11 -16.95 2.21
N LYS A 140 7.31 -16.87 3.29
CA LYS A 140 6.00 -16.21 3.26
C LYS A 140 6.11 -14.71 3.02
N ILE A 141 7.13 -14.05 3.56
CA ILE A 141 7.43 -12.63 3.27
C ILE A 141 7.71 -12.44 1.77
N LYS A 142 8.57 -13.28 1.18
CA LYS A 142 8.90 -13.21 -0.26
C LYS A 142 7.67 -13.48 -1.12
N GLU A 143 6.87 -14.48 -0.76
CA GLU A 143 5.62 -14.82 -1.45
C GLU A 143 4.65 -13.62 -1.45
N THR A 144 4.37 -13.06 -0.26
CA THR A 144 3.46 -11.91 -0.11
C THR A 144 3.97 -10.69 -0.86
N ARG A 145 5.27 -10.39 -0.76
CA ARG A 145 5.88 -9.29 -1.53
C ARG A 145 5.70 -9.48 -3.03
N ASN A 146 5.94 -10.68 -3.56
CA ASN A 146 5.76 -10.97 -4.98
C ASN A 146 4.30 -10.82 -5.42
N LYS A 147 3.33 -11.26 -4.60
CA LYS A 147 1.91 -11.05 -4.88
C LYS A 147 1.55 -9.56 -4.94
N PHE A 148 2.09 -8.73 -4.03
CA PHE A 148 1.89 -7.28 -4.09
C PHE A 148 2.46 -6.65 -5.35
N LEU A 149 3.67 -7.04 -5.77
CA LEU A 149 4.29 -6.52 -6.99
C LEU A 149 3.53 -6.91 -8.25
N ALA A 150 2.94 -8.11 -8.27
CA ALA A 150 2.12 -8.56 -9.39
C ALA A 150 0.87 -7.66 -9.58
N LEU A 151 0.29 -7.13 -8.50
CA LEU A 151 -0.87 -6.23 -8.57
C LEU A 151 -0.53 -4.87 -9.23
N THR A 152 0.72 -4.44 -9.13
CA THR A 152 1.18 -3.15 -9.67
C THR A 152 1.89 -3.27 -11.01
N ASN A 153 1.82 -4.43 -11.66
CA ASN A 153 2.59 -4.72 -12.87
C ASN A 153 4.10 -4.50 -12.71
N ASN A 154 4.63 -4.77 -11.50
CA ASN A 154 6.02 -4.53 -11.12
C ASN A 154 6.45 -3.06 -11.28
N ASP A 155 5.58 -2.12 -10.90
CA ASP A 155 5.93 -0.70 -10.84
C ASP A 155 7.26 -0.48 -10.06
N PRO A 156 8.31 0.09 -10.67
CA PRO A 156 9.63 0.20 -10.04
C PRO A 156 9.63 1.08 -8.79
N VAL A 157 8.77 2.09 -8.72
CA VAL A 157 8.67 2.99 -7.57
C VAL A 157 8.04 2.25 -6.40
N VAL A 158 6.97 1.51 -6.66
CA VAL A 158 6.35 0.64 -5.64
C VAL A 158 7.34 -0.42 -5.19
N SER A 159 7.99 -1.11 -6.14
CA SER A 159 8.93 -2.19 -5.84
C SER A 159 10.10 -1.77 -4.96
N LYS A 160 10.60 -0.55 -5.11
CA LYS A 160 11.68 -0.01 -4.29
C LYS A 160 11.22 0.36 -2.88
N ASN A 161 9.98 0.82 -2.73
CA ASN A 161 9.49 1.43 -1.50
C ASN A 161 8.61 0.52 -0.63
N LEU A 162 8.31 -0.71 -1.08
CA LEU A 162 7.53 -1.66 -0.28
C LEU A 162 8.25 -2.03 1.04
N PRO A 163 7.67 -1.71 2.21
CA PRO A 163 8.28 -1.99 3.51
C PRO A 163 8.47 -3.49 3.81
N LEU A 164 7.54 -4.34 3.35
CA LEU A 164 7.59 -5.79 3.59
C LEU A 164 8.70 -6.42 2.75
N ASN A 165 9.89 -6.55 3.33
CA ASN A 165 11.08 -7.07 2.67
C ASN A 165 11.95 -7.93 3.60
N ILE A 166 12.83 -8.73 2.99
CA ILE A 166 13.93 -9.39 3.69
C ILE A 166 15.14 -8.46 3.66
N GLU A 167 15.61 -8.11 4.84
CA GLU A 167 16.79 -7.27 5.04
C GLU A 167 18.06 -8.09 4.78
N ASP A 168 19.03 -7.48 4.09
CA ASP A 168 20.34 -8.10 3.90
C ASP A 168 21.06 -8.30 5.24
N LEU A 169 21.85 -9.37 5.32
CA LEU A 169 22.66 -9.64 6.49
C LEU A 169 23.72 -8.53 6.66
N PRO A 170 23.89 -7.98 7.88
CA PRO A 170 24.91 -6.96 8.11
C PRO A 170 26.32 -7.44 7.75
N PRO A 171 27.20 -6.56 7.26
CA PRO A 171 28.60 -6.92 7.05
C PRO A 171 29.22 -7.34 8.40
N ASN A 172 29.96 -8.45 8.39
CA ASN A 172 30.62 -9.06 9.57
C ASN A 172 29.71 -9.77 10.58
N THR A 173 28.49 -10.17 10.20
CA THR A 173 27.71 -11.11 11.03
C THR A 173 28.26 -12.54 10.94
N GLU A 174 28.25 -13.27 12.05
CA GLU A 174 28.55 -14.71 12.07
C GLU A 174 27.33 -15.58 11.71
N MET A 175 26.15 -14.97 11.60
CA MET A 175 24.90 -15.66 11.27
C MET A 175 24.82 -15.98 9.78
N LYS A 176 24.39 -17.20 9.43
CA LYS A 176 24.41 -17.68 8.04
C LYS A 176 23.12 -17.36 7.28
N THR A 177 22.01 -17.22 7.98
CA THR A 177 20.69 -16.98 7.38
C THR A 177 20.00 -15.79 8.04
N TRP A 178 19.02 -15.21 7.33
CA TRP A 178 18.16 -14.16 7.87
C TRP A 178 17.43 -14.63 9.14
N ALA A 179 16.92 -15.87 9.13
CA ALA A 179 16.27 -16.47 10.30
C ALA A 179 17.22 -16.57 11.51
N GLU A 180 18.47 -17.01 11.30
CA GLU A 180 19.47 -17.03 12.37
C GLU A 180 19.73 -15.63 12.92
N TYR A 181 19.91 -14.65 12.06
CA TYR A 181 20.14 -13.26 12.47
C TYR A 181 18.96 -12.67 13.26
N LYS A 182 17.72 -13.01 12.90
CA LYS A 182 16.53 -12.48 13.56
C LYS A 182 16.19 -13.18 14.87
N PHE A 183 16.39 -14.50 14.96
CA PHE A 183 15.78 -15.31 16.02
C PHE A 183 16.75 -16.15 16.84
N LYS A 184 17.97 -16.45 16.34
CA LYS A 184 18.91 -17.32 17.08
C LYS A 184 19.38 -16.63 18.35
N GLN A 185 19.26 -17.33 19.47
CA GLN A 185 19.60 -16.82 20.80
C GLN A 185 18.86 -15.53 21.21
N MET A 186 17.73 -15.23 20.56
CA MET A 186 16.88 -14.09 20.86
C MET A 186 15.94 -14.43 22.03
N PRO A 187 15.77 -13.60 23.07
CA PRO A 187 14.77 -13.89 24.09
C PRO A 187 13.35 -13.82 23.51
N VAL A 188 12.43 -14.64 24.04
CA VAL A 188 11.01 -14.66 23.65
C VAL A 188 10.40 -13.26 23.59
N ALA A 189 10.66 -12.39 24.58
CA ALA A 189 10.10 -11.03 24.60
C ALA A 189 10.44 -10.20 23.37
N ALA A 190 11.66 -10.35 22.84
CA ALA A 190 12.12 -9.58 21.69
C ALA A 190 11.53 -10.10 20.36
N CYS A 191 11.06 -11.35 20.32
CA CYS A 191 10.45 -11.91 19.12
C CYS A 191 9.06 -11.31 18.84
N PHE A 192 8.29 -10.94 19.87
CA PHE A 192 6.98 -10.31 19.68
C PHE A 192 7.02 -9.00 18.87
N PRO A 193 7.83 -7.98 19.23
CA PRO A 193 7.93 -6.76 18.42
C PRO A 193 8.58 -7.03 17.05
N LEU A 194 9.43 -8.05 16.88
CA LEU A 194 9.94 -8.42 15.55
C LEU A 194 8.80 -8.94 14.65
N LEU A 195 7.95 -9.82 15.17
CA LEU A 195 6.76 -10.31 14.46
C LEU A 195 5.76 -9.16 14.24
N GLY A 196 5.58 -8.28 15.23
CA GLY A 196 4.76 -7.07 15.13
C GLY A 196 5.24 -6.11 14.03
N LYS A 197 6.56 -5.94 13.87
CA LYS A 197 7.14 -5.19 12.76
C LYS A 197 6.73 -5.80 11.43
N MET A 198 6.83 -7.12 11.27
CA MET A 198 6.47 -7.79 10.01
C MET A 198 4.99 -7.59 9.67
N GLN A 199 4.11 -7.63 10.67
CA GLN A 199 2.68 -7.32 10.49
C GLN A 199 2.47 -5.86 10.08
N SER A 200 3.17 -4.92 10.72
CA SER A 200 3.14 -3.50 10.37
C SER A 200 3.64 -3.25 8.94
N ASP A 201 4.77 -3.86 8.56
CA ASP A 201 5.36 -3.74 7.24
C ASP A 201 4.40 -4.29 6.16
N ALA A 202 3.68 -5.37 6.44
CA ALA A 202 2.64 -5.91 5.56
C ALA A 202 1.47 -4.94 5.39
N LYS A 203 0.95 -4.39 6.50
CA LYS A 203 -0.14 -3.40 6.46
C LYS A 203 0.24 -2.13 5.70
N SER A 204 1.44 -1.61 5.94
CA SER A 204 1.96 -0.45 5.19
C SER A 204 2.21 -0.77 3.72
N SER A 205 2.63 -2.00 3.40
CA SER A 205 2.76 -2.47 2.02
C SER A 205 1.40 -2.50 1.32
N THR A 206 0.35 -3.03 1.98
CA THR A 206 -1.03 -2.95 1.50
C THR A 206 -1.43 -1.51 1.21
N SER A 207 -1.17 -0.58 2.13
CA SER A 207 -1.43 0.85 1.92
C SER A 207 -0.73 1.39 0.68
N ALA A 208 0.53 1.03 0.45
CA ALA A 208 1.28 1.49 -0.71
C ALA A 208 0.65 1.01 -2.03
N ILE A 209 0.19 -0.25 -2.10
CA ILE A 209 -0.49 -0.79 -3.28
C ILE A 209 -1.84 -0.10 -3.50
N MET A 210 -2.61 0.11 -2.43
CA MET A 210 -3.90 0.81 -2.51
C MET A 210 -3.73 2.26 -2.95
N ASN A 211 -2.75 2.99 -2.42
CA ASN A 211 -2.47 4.37 -2.83
C ASN A 211 -2.04 4.43 -4.29
N TRP A 212 -1.16 3.52 -4.73
CA TRP A 212 -0.83 3.40 -6.15
C TRP A 212 -2.08 3.19 -7.00
N ALA A 213 -2.97 2.26 -6.62
CA ALA A 213 -4.19 1.98 -7.36
C ALA A 213 -5.13 3.21 -7.38
N ALA A 214 -5.29 3.90 -6.25
CA ALA A 214 -6.09 5.12 -6.12
C ALA A 214 -5.53 6.27 -6.98
N GLU A 215 -4.21 6.45 -7.03
CA GLU A 215 -3.56 7.41 -7.93
C GLU A 215 -3.84 7.09 -9.40
N GLN A 216 -3.82 5.81 -9.79
CA GLN A 216 -4.16 5.40 -11.15
C GLN A 216 -5.64 5.63 -11.49
N MET A 217 -6.53 5.61 -10.48
CA MET A 217 -7.94 5.98 -10.63
C MET A 217 -8.13 7.50 -10.72
N GLY A 218 -7.36 8.28 -9.95
CA GLY A 218 -7.46 9.75 -9.87
C GLY A 218 -6.77 10.53 -11.00
N LYS A 219 -5.91 9.91 -11.82
CA LYS A 219 -5.23 10.53 -12.98
C LYS A 219 -6.15 10.81 -14.19
N ILE A 220 -7.43 11.05 -13.96
CA ILE A 220 -8.40 11.40 -15.01
C ILE A 220 -8.54 12.92 -15.04
N ASP A 221 -7.73 13.56 -15.88
CA ASP A 221 -7.74 15.02 -16.04
C ASP A 221 -8.29 15.37 -17.44
N ILE A 222 -9.60 15.61 -17.54
CA ILE A 222 -10.18 16.27 -18.73
C ILE A 222 -9.98 17.77 -18.52
N LYS A 223 -8.86 18.30 -19.04
CA LYS A 223 -8.56 19.73 -18.97
C LYS A 223 -9.27 20.50 -20.07
N PHE A 224 -10.29 21.26 -19.70
CA PHE A 224 -10.81 22.35 -20.52
C PHE A 224 -9.95 23.60 -20.24
N ASP A 225 -9.18 24.03 -21.23
CA ASP A 225 -8.23 25.15 -21.14
C ASP A 225 -8.68 26.39 -21.93
N ALA A 226 -9.73 26.27 -22.73
CA ALA A 226 -10.30 27.36 -23.53
C ALA A 226 -11.79 27.53 -23.28
N PHE A 227 -12.22 28.79 -23.22
CA PHE A 227 -13.60 29.18 -22.98
C PHE A 227 -14.01 30.30 -23.95
N GLN A 228 -15.18 30.17 -24.57
CA GLN A 228 -15.74 31.19 -25.45
C GLN A 228 -17.25 31.35 -25.22
N PRO A 229 -17.80 32.57 -25.29
CA PRO A 229 -19.24 32.77 -25.30
C PRO A 229 -19.83 32.24 -26.61
N ALA A 230 -20.96 31.55 -26.52
CA ALA A 230 -21.72 31.05 -27.65
C ALA A 230 -23.17 31.56 -27.58
N VAL A 231 -23.73 31.85 -28.75
CA VAL A 231 -25.12 32.32 -28.90
C VAL A 231 -25.81 31.41 -29.91
N SER A 232 -26.90 30.76 -29.48
CA SER A 232 -27.76 29.94 -30.33
C SER A 232 -29.09 30.65 -30.52
N ALA A 233 -29.23 31.37 -31.63
CA ALA A 233 -30.46 32.10 -31.96
C ALA A 233 -31.41 31.24 -32.80
N GLU A 234 -32.72 31.34 -32.54
CA GLU A 234 -33.74 30.65 -33.34
C GLU A 234 -33.77 31.16 -34.80
N LYS A 235 -33.48 32.44 -34.99
CA LYS A 235 -33.38 33.09 -36.30
C LYS A 235 -32.12 33.95 -36.36
N SER A 236 -31.42 33.90 -37.49
CA SER A 236 -30.24 34.74 -37.76
C SER A 236 -30.60 36.21 -38.02
N TYR A 237 -31.85 36.52 -38.32
CA TYR A 237 -32.36 37.87 -38.49
C TYR A 237 -33.82 37.97 -38.02
N VAL A 238 -34.23 39.18 -37.64
CA VAL A 238 -35.61 39.53 -37.27
C VAL A 238 -36.01 40.85 -37.89
N ILE A 239 -37.30 41.06 -38.13
CA ILE A 239 -37.84 42.34 -38.63
C ILE A 239 -38.20 43.24 -37.44
N GLN A 240 -38.20 44.55 -37.64
CA GLN A 240 -38.61 45.52 -36.62
C GLN A 240 -39.98 45.16 -36.02
N GLY A 241 -40.03 44.96 -34.71
CA GLY A 241 -41.23 44.58 -33.96
C GLY A 241 -41.32 43.08 -33.64
N GLU A 242 -40.53 42.21 -34.28
CA GLU A 242 -40.42 40.81 -33.90
C GLU A 242 -39.54 40.62 -32.64
N LYS A 243 -39.81 39.56 -31.88
CA LYS A 243 -38.97 39.18 -30.74
C LYS A 243 -37.77 38.38 -31.22
N TYR A 244 -36.57 38.83 -30.85
CA TYR A 244 -35.35 38.04 -30.98
C TYR A 244 -35.23 37.06 -29.79
N SER A 245 -35.10 35.76 -30.08
CA SER A 245 -34.95 34.68 -29.10
C SER A 245 -33.63 33.97 -29.33
N ALA A 246 -32.80 33.87 -28.30
CA ALA A 246 -31.50 33.19 -28.36
C ALA A 246 -31.06 32.68 -26.98
N ASP A 247 -30.43 31.50 -26.97
CA ASP A 247 -29.74 30.96 -25.81
C ASP A 247 -28.29 31.46 -25.79
N ILE A 248 -27.86 32.01 -24.66
CA ILE A 248 -26.49 32.52 -24.45
C ILE A 248 -25.80 31.65 -23.40
N PHE A 249 -24.67 31.04 -23.73
CA PHE A 249 -23.96 30.13 -22.84
C PHE A 249 -22.44 30.21 -22.99
N LEU A 250 -21.71 29.77 -21.96
CA LEU A 250 -20.25 29.64 -22.00
C LEU A 250 -19.87 28.26 -22.52
N SER A 251 -19.19 28.20 -23.66
CA SER A 251 -18.65 26.97 -24.23
C SER A 251 -17.23 26.75 -23.74
N ALA A 252 -16.94 25.58 -23.18
CA ALA A 252 -15.61 25.14 -22.79
C ALA A 252 -15.10 24.08 -23.77
N TYR A 253 -13.85 24.19 -24.19
CA TYR A 253 -13.19 23.23 -25.08
C TYR A 253 -11.70 23.10 -24.71
N SER A 254 -11.02 22.14 -25.33
CA SER A 254 -9.60 21.90 -25.11
C SER A 254 -8.82 22.22 -26.38
N THR A 255 -7.82 23.10 -26.28
CA THR A 255 -6.91 23.45 -27.40
C THR A 255 -6.00 22.28 -27.78
N SER A 256 -5.83 21.32 -26.88
CA SER A 256 -4.91 20.18 -27.02
C SER A 256 -5.62 18.84 -27.20
N ALA A 257 -6.95 18.82 -27.30
CA ALA A 257 -7.70 17.60 -27.53
C ALA A 257 -7.43 16.99 -28.91
N ASP A 258 -6.83 15.79 -28.92
CA ASP A 258 -6.60 14.95 -30.09
C ASP A 258 -7.65 13.83 -30.25
N ASN A 259 -8.57 13.74 -29.30
CA ASN A 259 -9.59 12.71 -29.18
C ASN A 259 -10.96 13.14 -29.75
N VAL A 260 -11.03 14.25 -30.50
CA VAL A 260 -12.26 14.78 -31.08
C VAL A 260 -12.20 14.70 -32.60
N SER A 261 -13.25 14.14 -33.21
CA SER A 261 -13.45 14.18 -34.67
C SER A 261 -14.78 14.87 -34.99
N ILE A 262 -14.74 15.78 -35.96
CA ILE A 262 -15.90 16.57 -36.38
C ILE A 262 -16.12 16.32 -37.86
N SER A 263 -17.37 16.04 -38.24
CA SER A 263 -17.76 15.85 -39.64
C SER A 263 -19.06 16.60 -39.96
N VAL A 264 -19.17 17.03 -41.21
CA VAL A 264 -20.38 17.66 -41.75
C VAL A 264 -20.78 16.90 -43.02
N ASN A 265 -22.03 16.44 -43.06
CA ASN A 265 -22.57 15.61 -44.14
C ASN A 265 -21.73 14.36 -44.45
N GLY A 266 -21.08 13.79 -43.43
CA GLY A 266 -20.21 12.61 -43.55
C GLY A 266 -18.76 12.91 -43.95
N SER A 267 -18.44 14.16 -44.33
CA SER A 267 -17.07 14.58 -44.62
C SER A 267 -16.37 15.06 -43.35
N SER A 268 -15.23 14.47 -43.01
CA SER A 268 -14.42 14.88 -41.86
C SER A 268 -13.81 16.27 -42.08
N LEU A 269 -13.85 17.10 -41.04
CA LEU A 269 -13.21 18.41 -41.01
C LEU A 269 -11.92 18.36 -40.19
N PRO A 270 -10.87 19.10 -40.59
CA PRO A 270 -9.67 19.24 -39.78
C PRO A 270 -10.00 20.00 -38.50
N VAL A 271 -9.66 19.42 -37.35
CA VAL A 271 -9.75 20.06 -36.05
C VAL A 271 -8.41 20.74 -35.74
N LYS A 272 -8.42 22.03 -35.43
CA LYS A 272 -7.26 22.81 -34.97
C LYS A 272 -7.64 23.49 -33.67
N GLU A 273 -6.81 23.33 -32.63
CA GLU A 273 -7.05 23.92 -31.31
C GLU A 273 -8.45 23.59 -30.74
N GLY A 274 -8.94 22.36 -30.98
CA GLY A 274 -10.26 21.92 -30.53
C GLY A 274 -11.45 22.44 -31.35
N LEU A 275 -11.21 23.18 -32.44
CA LEU A 275 -12.23 23.76 -33.31
C LEU A 275 -12.13 23.23 -34.75
N ALA A 276 -13.28 22.96 -35.38
CA ALA A 276 -13.36 22.69 -36.81
C ALA A 276 -14.04 23.87 -37.52
N HIS A 277 -13.39 24.36 -38.58
CA HIS A 277 -13.97 25.40 -39.43
C HIS A 277 -14.74 24.76 -40.60
N TYR A 278 -15.98 25.18 -40.80
CA TYR A 278 -16.84 24.73 -41.90
C TYR A 278 -17.24 25.94 -42.75
N GLU A 279 -16.98 25.83 -44.05
CA GLU A 279 -17.36 26.83 -45.05
C GLU A 279 -17.95 26.13 -46.27
N VAL A 280 -19.03 26.69 -46.83
CA VAL A 280 -19.67 26.16 -48.04
C VAL A 280 -20.23 27.30 -48.88
N THR A 281 -20.05 27.22 -50.19
CA THR A 281 -20.70 28.14 -51.13
C THR A 281 -22.14 27.69 -51.40
N GLY A 282 -23.11 28.59 -51.28
CA GLY A 282 -24.52 28.28 -51.52
C GLY A 282 -24.76 27.75 -52.94
N SER A 283 -25.43 26.59 -53.05
CA SER A 283 -25.60 25.85 -54.31
C SER A 283 -27.01 25.98 -54.93
N GLY A 284 -27.69 27.10 -54.69
CA GLY A 284 -29.01 27.41 -55.27
C GLY A 284 -30.01 27.92 -54.24
N LEU A 285 -31.23 28.19 -54.72
CA LEU A 285 -32.33 28.69 -53.89
C LEU A 285 -32.97 27.56 -53.05
N GLY A 286 -33.60 27.95 -51.94
CA GLY A 286 -34.35 27.05 -51.04
C GLY A 286 -33.59 26.65 -49.78
N GLU A 287 -34.29 25.99 -48.87
CA GLU A 287 -33.75 25.54 -47.58
C GLU A 287 -32.70 24.44 -47.78
N LYS A 288 -31.58 24.55 -47.05
CA LYS A 288 -30.49 23.58 -47.05
C LYS A 288 -30.20 23.17 -45.61
N ALA A 289 -30.35 21.87 -45.34
CA ALA A 289 -29.92 21.28 -44.09
C ALA A 289 -28.50 20.72 -44.24
N TYR A 290 -27.72 20.78 -43.16
CA TYR A 290 -26.46 20.04 -43.04
C TYR A 290 -26.47 19.28 -41.71
N LYS A 291 -25.93 18.06 -41.73
CA LYS A 291 -25.83 17.22 -40.55
C LYS A 291 -24.43 17.34 -39.97
N VAL A 292 -24.33 17.83 -38.75
CA VAL A 292 -23.08 17.83 -37.97
C VAL A 292 -23.01 16.54 -37.15
N SER A 293 -21.82 15.94 -37.09
CA SER A 293 -21.54 14.82 -36.19
C SER A 293 -20.20 15.04 -35.52
N ILE A 294 -20.22 15.13 -34.19
CA ILE A 294 -19.05 15.28 -33.33
C ILE A 294 -18.89 13.98 -32.57
N ASN A 295 -17.78 13.29 -32.78
CA ASN A 295 -17.42 12.12 -31.98
C ASN A 295 -16.25 12.50 -31.09
N VAL A 296 -16.46 12.37 -29.79
CA VAL A 296 -15.42 12.48 -28.79
C VAL A 296 -15.06 11.07 -28.36
N LYS A 297 -13.86 10.62 -28.72
CA LYS A 297 -13.27 9.40 -28.20
C LYS A 297 -12.98 9.64 -26.73
N ASN A 298 -13.61 8.87 -25.86
CA ASN A 298 -13.48 9.14 -24.43
C ASN A 298 -12.06 8.74 -24.01
N PRO A 299 -11.27 9.66 -23.39
CA PRO A 299 -9.89 9.37 -23.02
C PRO A 299 -9.77 8.23 -21.98
N LEU A 300 -10.89 7.77 -21.41
CA LEU A 300 -10.97 6.73 -20.38
C LEU A 300 -11.16 5.31 -20.91
N ASN A 301 -11.92 5.14 -21.99
CA ASN A 301 -12.32 3.82 -22.49
C ASN A 301 -12.16 3.67 -24.01
N GLY A 302 -11.65 4.71 -24.69
CA GLY A 302 -11.38 4.72 -26.12
C GLY A 302 -12.63 5.02 -26.93
#